data_AF-A0A828RGP0-F1
#
_entry.id   AF-A0A828RGP0-F1
#
_cell.length_a   1.000
_cell.length_b   1.000
_cell.length_c   1.000
_cell.angle_alpha   90.00
_cell.angle_beta   90.00
_cell.angle_gamma   90.00
#
_symmetry.space_group_name_H-M   'P 1'
#
loop_
_entity.id
_entity.type
_entity.pdbx_description
1 polymer ?
#
loop_
_entity_poly.entity_id
_entity_poly.type
_entity_poly.pdbx_seq_one_letter_code
_entity_poly.pdbx_strand_id
1 'polypeptide(L)'
;MKKFKVLSSILAMFLAFFMLTGYTNKDQKGNNNTIKVTYTLKQGKKTVATRNTTLKKNDKVITGLKKNWKVEEAKGFITSIDGRKENQKKSIYWTYTVNGKKVNKLANQQTLKNNDKVQFTLDKAE
;
A
#
# COMPACT_ATOMS: atom_id res chain seq x y z
N MET A 1 4.10 54.79 -48.62
CA MET A 1 4.87 55.32 -47.47
C MET A 1 6.08 54.44 -47.24
N LYS A 2 7.27 55.07 -47.15
CA LYS A 2 8.55 54.63 -46.52
C LYS A 2 8.91 53.13 -46.64
N LYS A 3 9.70 52.74 -47.64
CA LYS A 3 11.18 52.58 -47.60
C LYS A 3 11.69 51.76 -46.40
N PHE A 4 12.27 50.58 -46.65
CA PHE A 4 13.53 50.20 -46.01
C PHE A 4 14.32 49.28 -46.94
N LYS A 5 15.54 49.74 -47.22
CA LYS A 5 16.56 49.17 -48.08
C LYS A 5 17.71 48.78 -47.15
N VAL A 6 18.32 47.62 -47.40
CA VAL A 6 19.70 47.20 -47.06
C VAL A 6 20.11 47.12 -45.57
N LEU A 7 20.65 45.97 -45.13
CA LEU A 7 22.10 45.71 -45.00
C LEU A 7 22.37 44.52 -44.05
N SER A 8 23.11 43.56 -44.58
CA SER A 8 23.89 42.56 -43.84
C SER A 8 25.07 43.25 -43.13
N SER A 9 25.22 43.10 -41.80
CA SER A 9 26.54 43.10 -41.16
C SER A 9 26.47 42.55 -39.71
N ILE A 10 27.00 41.34 -39.54
CA ILE A 10 27.98 40.94 -38.51
C ILE A 10 27.95 41.73 -37.18
N LEU A 11 27.55 41.06 -36.10
CA LEU A 11 28.12 41.31 -34.78
C LEU A 11 28.46 39.96 -34.13
N ALA A 12 29.76 39.79 -33.88
CA ALA A 12 30.36 38.62 -33.29
C ALA A 12 30.10 38.53 -31.78
N MET A 13 30.24 37.29 -31.29
CA MET A 13 30.82 36.96 -29.97
C MET A 13 29.87 36.99 -28.76
N PHE A 14 29.31 35.81 -28.42
CA PHE A 14 29.31 35.32 -27.04
C PHE A 14 29.54 33.81 -27.01
N LEU A 15 30.84 33.50 -26.87
CA LEU A 15 31.48 32.50 -26.04
C LEU A 15 30.66 31.29 -25.52
N ALA A 16 31.19 30.11 -25.83
CA ALA A 16 30.79 28.81 -25.32
C ALA A 16 30.93 28.69 -23.78
N PHE A 17 29.95 28.02 -23.17
CA PHE A 17 30.03 27.37 -21.85
C PHE A 17 29.41 25.98 -22.02
N PHE A 18 30.18 24.98 -22.46
CA PHE A 18 30.76 23.95 -21.59
C PHE A 18 29.93 23.65 -20.33
N MET A 19 29.19 22.53 -20.30
CA MET A 19 29.55 21.33 -19.53
C MET A 19 28.33 20.46 -19.24
N LEU A 20 28.54 19.16 -19.43
CA LEU A 20 27.79 18.07 -18.82
C LEU A 20 27.48 18.37 -17.36
N THR A 21 26.23 18.15 -16.96
CA THR A 21 25.98 17.51 -15.67
C THR A 21 24.92 16.45 -15.87
N GLY A 22 25.36 15.19 -15.79
CA GLY A 22 24.44 14.07 -15.68
C GLY A 22 23.58 14.28 -14.45
N TYR A 23 22.26 14.21 -14.64
CA TYR A 23 21.36 13.98 -13.53
C TYR A 23 21.64 12.57 -13.01
N THR A 24 22.56 12.54 -12.05
CA THR A 24 22.67 11.46 -11.08
C THR A 24 21.30 11.35 -10.43
N ASN A 25 20.51 10.36 -10.88
CA ASN A 25 19.45 9.84 -10.02
C ASN A 25 20.20 9.25 -8.83
N LYS A 26 20.31 10.07 -7.77
CA LYS A 26 20.54 9.55 -6.42
C LYS A 26 19.38 8.61 -6.18
N ASP A 27 19.60 7.32 -6.43
CA ASP A 27 18.93 6.27 -5.70
C ASP A 27 19.22 6.56 -4.23
N GLN A 28 18.32 7.32 -3.60
CA GLN A 28 18.24 7.37 -2.16
C GLN A 28 17.99 5.93 -1.74
N LYS A 29 19.08 5.25 -1.36
CA LYS A 29 19.08 4.07 -0.52
C LYS A 29 18.52 4.49 0.84
N GLY A 30 17.23 4.82 0.86
CA GLY A 30 16.46 5.07 2.05
C GLY A 30 16.46 3.77 2.82
N ASN A 31 16.73 3.86 4.12
CA ASN A 31 16.48 2.77 5.05
C ASN A 31 15.01 2.35 4.87
N ASN A 32 14.76 1.28 4.10
CA ASN A 32 13.41 0.82 3.76
C ASN A 32 12.80 0.13 4.98
N ASN A 33 12.52 0.93 6.02
CA ASN A 33 11.84 0.53 7.25
C ASN A 33 10.31 0.42 7.06
N THR A 34 9.84 0.51 5.82
CA THR A 34 8.44 0.33 5.46
C THR A 34 8.23 -0.88 4.57
N ILE A 35 7.04 -1.46 4.65
CA ILE A 35 6.57 -2.58 3.85
C ILE A 35 5.24 -2.18 3.21
N LYS A 36 4.99 -2.66 1.98
CA LYS A 36 3.71 -2.54 1.28
C LYS A 36 2.98 -3.87 1.41
N VAL A 37 1.74 -3.84 1.89
CA VAL A 37 0.92 -5.04 2.11
C VAL A 37 -0.43 -4.82 1.45
N THR A 38 -0.96 -5.85 0.80
CA THR A 38 -2.31 -5.84 0.22
C THR A 38 -3.27 -6.48 1.19
N TYR A 39 -4.36 -5.78 1.54
CA TYR A 39 -5.46 -6.33 2.34
C TYR A 39 -6.69 -6.52 1.47
N THR A 40 -7.33 -7.69 1.58
CA THR A 40 -8.59 -8.00 0.91
C THR A 40 -9.63 -8.44 1.92
N LEU A 41 -10.84 -7.87 1.86
CA LEU A 41 -12.00 -8.32 2.62
C LEU A 41 -12.90 -9.14 1.71
N LYS A 42 -13.32 -10.31 2.20
CA LYS A 42 -14.32 -11.16 1.56
C LYS A 42 -15.48 -11.45 2.49
N GLN A 43 -16.65 -11.64 1.89
CA GLN A 43 -17.83 -12.20 2.54
C GLN A 43 -18.24 -13.44 1.74
N GLY A 44 -17.96 -14.62 2.31
CA GLY A 44 -17.90 -15.86 1.55
C GLY A 44 -16.98 -15.76 0.33
N LYS A 45 -17.50 -16.11 -0.85
CA LYS A 45 -16.74 -16.05 -2.12
C LYS A 45 -16.60 -14.63 -2.70
N LYS A 46 -17.37 -13.65 -2.22
CA LYS A 46 -17.41 -12.30 -2.78
C LYS A 46 -16.33 -11.41 -2.18
N THR A 47 -15.52 -10.77 -3.03
CA THR A 47 -14.63 -9.68 -2.62
C THR A 47 -15.44 -8.42 -2.34
N VAL A 48 -15.25 -7.86 -1.15
CA VAL A 48 -15.94 -6.65 -0.67
C VAL A 48 -15.04 -5.42 -0.87
N ALA A 49 -13.75 -5.55 -0.58
CA ALA A 49 -12.80 -4.45 -0.71
C ALA A 49 -11.36 -4.97 -0.83
N THR A 50 -10.51 -4.19 -1.49
CA THR A 50 -9.06 -4.37 -1.51
C THR A 50 -8.38 -3.03 -1.24
N ARG A 51 -7.32 -3.04 -0.44
CA ARG A 51 -6.54 -1.86 -0.06
C ARG A 51 -5.05 -2.20 -0.05
N ASN A 52 -4.24 -1.29 -0.60
CA ASN A 52 -2.79 -1.35 -0.47
C ASN A 52 -2.36 -0.43 0.68
N THR A 53 -1.59 -0.97 1.61
CA THR A 53 -1.25 -0.28 2.86
C THR A 53 0.24 -0.30 3.08
N THR A 54 0.81 0.89 3.25
CA THR A 54 2.19 1.05 3.71
C THR A 54 2.22 0.97 5.24
N LEU A 55 3.05 0.06 5.75
CA LEU A 55 3.26 -0.23 7.18
C LEU A 55 4.75 -0.12 7.52
N LYS A 56 5.08 -0.12 8.80
CA LYS A 56 6.48 -0.28 9.24
C LYS A 56 6.87 -1.75 9.16
N LYS A 57 8.17 -2.00 8.98
CA LYS A 57 8.72 -3.36 9.00
C LYS A 57 8.38 -4.03 10.34
N ASN A 58 7.99 -5.30 10.30
CA ASN A 58 7.54 -6.10 11.45
C ASN A 58 6.22 -5.65 12.09
N ASP A 59 5.48 -4.71 11.48
CA ASP A 59 4.11 -4.43 11.90
C ASP A 59 3.25 -5.70 11.81
N LYS A 60 2.27 -5.76 12.68
CA LYS A 60 1.35 -6.89 12.77
C LYS A 60 0.17 -6.75 11.82
N VAL A 61 -0.44 -7.87 11.47
CA VAL A 61 -1.64 -7.93 10.60
C VAL A 61 -2.75 -6.98 11.09
N ILE A 62 -3.01 -6.93 12.40
CA ILE A 62 -4.06 -6.05 12.96
C ILE A 62 -3.80 -4.57 12.69
N THR A 63 -2.53 -4.16 12.59
CA THR A 63 -2.13 -2.75 12.41
C THR A 63 -2.58 -2.25 11.04
N GLY A 64 -2.31 -3.03 9.99
CA GLY A 64 -2.76 -2.66 8.65
C GLY A 64 -4.27 -2.80 8.47
N LEU A 65 -4.90 -3.78 9.13
CA LEU A 65 -6.36 -3.89 9.11
C LEU A 65 -7.02 -2.64 9.69
N LYS A 66 -6.61 -2.21 10.89
CA LYS A 66 -7.14 -1.00 11.57
C LYS A 66 -6.84 0.30 10.83
N LYS A 67 -5.74 0.35 10.07
CA LYS A 67 -5.41 1.51 9.23
C LYS A 67 -6.36 1.68 8.04
N ASN A 68 -6.98 0.60 7.58
CA ASN A 68 -7.86 0.61 6.41
C ASN A 68 -9.35 0.64 6.78
N TRP A 69 -9.74 0.07 7.92
CA TRP A 69 -11.13 -0.09 8.33
C TRP A 69 -11.30 0.07 9.84
N LYS A 70 -12.52 0.39 10.28
CA LYS A 70 -12.91 0.30 11.69
C LYS A 70 -12.98 -1.18 12.10
N VAL A 71 -12.30 -1.55 13.18
CA VAL A 71 -12.23 -2.95 13.65
C VAL A 71 -12.67 -3.01 15.10
N GLU A 72 -13.52 -3.99 15.42
CA GLU A 72 -13.85 -4.37 16.80
C GLU A 72 -13.18 -5.71 17.11
N GLU A 73 -12.65 -5.84 18.33
CA GLU A 73 -11.97 -7.04 18.81
C GLU A 73 -12.51 -7.46 20.18
N ALA A 74 -12.55 -8.77 20.41
CA ALA A 74 -12.80 -9.35 21.73
C ALA A 74 -11.73 -10.41 22.00
N LYS A 75 -10.97 -10.24 23.08
CA LYS A 75 -9.89 -11.18 23.48
C LYS A 75 -8.88 -11.48 22.34
N GLY A 76 -8.63 -10.50 21.46
CA GLY A 76 -7.71 -10.64 20.31
C GLY A 76 -8.31 -11.28 19.06
N PHE A 77 -9.58 -11.69 19.10
CA PHE A 77 -10.35 -12.10 17.92
C PHE A 77 -11.06 -10.90 17.32
N ILE A 78 -11.13 -10.84 15.99
CA ILE A 78 -11.83 -9.78 15.27
C ILE A 78 -13.31 -10.12 15.21
N THR A 79 -14.15 -9.30 15.84
CA THR A 79 -15.60 -9.51 15.89
C THR A 79 -16.35 -8.68 14.86
N SER A 80 -15.73 -7.62 14.32
CA SER A 80 -16.33 -6.75 13.31
C SER A 80 -15.26 -6.06 12.46
N ILE A 81 -15.51 -5.96 11.15
CA ILE A 81 -14.74 -5.10 10.24
C ILE A 81 -15.71 -4.22 9.47
N ASP A 82 -15.62 -2.91 9.66
CA ASP A 82 -16.44 -1.90 8.98
C ASP A 82 -17.95 -2.21 9.10
N GLY A 83 -18.39 -2.48 10.33
CA GLY A 83 -19.78 -2.78 10.67
C GLY A 83 -20.25 -4.22 10.37
N ARG A 84 -19.45 -5.03 9.65
CA ARG A 84 -19.77 -6.43 9.35
C ARG A 84 -19.36 -7.33 10.52
N LYS A 85 -20.35 -7.65 11.35
CA LYS A 85 -20.18 -8.45 12.58
C LYS A 85 -20.23 -9.94 12.31
N GLU A 86 -19.48 -10.69 13.12
CA GLU A 86 -19.63 -12.13 13.24
C GLU A 86 -21.02 -12.53 13.74
N ASN A 87 -21.42 -13.77 13.48
CA ASN A 87 -22.65 -14.34 14.01
C ASN A 87 -22.38 -15.73 14.57
N GLN A 88 -22.10 -15.78 15.87
CA GLN A 88 -21.80 -17.02 16.59
C GLN A 88 -22.94 -18.04 16.52
N LYS A 89 -24.21 -17.59 16.56
CA LYS A 89 -25.38 -18.48 16.45
C LYS A 89 -25.45 -19.19 15.09
N LYS A 90 -24.90 -18.58 14.05
CA LYS A 90 -24.82 -19.13 12.69
C LYS A 90 -23.44 -19.69 12.35
N SER A 91 -22.54 -19.75 13.32
CA SER A 91 -21.14 -20.15 13.15
C SER A 91 -20.39 -19.32 12.09
N ILE A 92 -20.72 -18.04 11.93
CA ILE A 92 -20.07 -17.13 10.96
C ILE A 92 -19.00 -16.31 11.68
N TYR A 93 -17.76 -16.38 11.22
CA TYR A 93 -16.59 -15.76 11.84
C TYR A 93 -15.67 -15.10 10.82
N TRP A 94 -14.87 -14.14 11.29
CA TRP A 94 -13.75 -13.56 10.57
C TRP A 94 -12.53 -14.45 10.69
N THR A 95 -12.16 -15.07 9.58
CA THR A 95 -10.89 -15.79 9.44
C THR A 95 -9.93 -15.01 8.57
N TYR A 96 -8.64 -15.33 8.63
CA TYR A 96 -7.67 -14.69 7.76
C TYR A 96 -6.58 -15.62 7.27
N THR A 97 -5.99 -15.25 6.14
CA THR A 97 -4.84 -15.91 5.53
C THR A 97 -3.78 -14.89 5.18
N VAL A 98 -2.54 -15.34 5.10
CA VAL A 98 -1.41 -14.57 4.57
C VAL A 98 -0.86 -15.32 3.37
N ASN A 99 -0.79 -14.65 2.22
CA ASN A 99 -0.34 -15.22 0.94
C ASN A 99 -1.11 -16.51 0.57
N GLY A 100 -2.42 -16.53 0.84
CA GLY A 100 -3.30 -17.68 0.56
C GLY A 100 -3.13 -18.87 1.51
N LYS A 101 -2.29 -18.76 2.54
CA LYS A 101 -2.06 -19.83 3.52
C LYS A 101 -2.73 -19.51 4.86
N LYS A 102 -3.35 -20.51 5.49
CA LYS A 102 -3.81 -20.43 6.88
C LYS A 102 -2.59 -20.21 7.79
N VAL A 103 -2.77 -19.44 8.86
CA VAL A 103 -1.72 -19.12 9.84
C VAL A 103 -2.21 -19.47 11.24
N ASN A 104 -1.29 -19.97 12.08
CA ASN A 104 -1.61 -20.44 13.43
C ASN A 104 -1.46 -19.35 14.51
N LYS A 105 -1.50 -18.08 14.12
CA LYS A 105 -1.35 -16.92 15.02
C LYS A 105 -2.55 -16.00 14.90
N LEU A 106 -2.86 -15.25 15.94
CA LEU A 106 -3.88 -14.20 15.85
C LEU A 106 -3.38 -13.01 15.03
N ALA A 107 -4.30 -12.21 14.48
CA ALA A 107 -3.96 -11.03 13.68
C ALA A 107 -3.15 -9.98 14.49
N ASN A 108 -3.36 -9.92 15.81
CA ASN A 108 -2.59 -9.09 16.73
C ASN A 108 -1.24 -9.70 17.15
N GLN A 109 -0.85 -10.85 16.59
CA GLN A 109 0.42 -11.53 16.85
C GLN A 109 1.26 -11.71 15.58
N GLN A 110 0.62 -12.01 14.45
CA GLN A 110 1.27 -12.28 13.17
C GLN A 110 1.91 -11.01 12.60
N THR A 111 3.23 -11.05 12.39
CA THR A 111 3.98 -9.98 11.71
C THR A 111 3.93 -10.15 10.20
N LEU A 112 4.15 -9.04 9.48
CA LEU A 112 4.10 -8.98 8.03
C LEU A 112 5.46 -8.70 7.39
N LYS A 113 5.62 -9.20 6.18
CA LYS A 113 6.73 -8.95 5.27
C LYS A 113 6.27 -8.06 4.11
N ASN A 114 7.24 -7.51 3.40
CA ASN A 114 6.96 -6.71 2.21
C ASN A 114 6.26 -7.56 1.14
N ASN A 115 5.27 -6.97 0.48
CA ASN A 115 4.41 -7.56 -0.55
C ASN A 115 3.50 -8.69 -0.06
N ASP A 116 3.33 -8.88 1.25
CA ASP A 116 2.35 -9.83 1.77
C ASP A 116 0.92 -9.48 1.34
N LYS A 117 0.12 -10.51 1.10
CA LYS A 117 -1.30 -10.42 0.78
C LYS A 117 -2.11 -11.01 1.93
N VAL A 118 -2.77 -10.15 2.68
CA VAL A 118 -3.66 -10.54 3.77
C VAL A 118 -5.09 -10.59 3.25
N GLN A 119 -5.77 -11.71 3.44
CA GLN A 119 -7.19 -11.82 3.13
C GLN A 119 -7.96 -12.13 4.41
N PHE A 120 -8.91 -11.27 4.76
CA PHE A 120 -9.92 -11.54 5.77
C PHE A 120 -11.21 -12.01 5.10
N THR A 121 -11.82 -13.05 5.64
CA THR A 121 -13.04 -13.66 5.10
C THR A 121 -14.05 -13.81 6.22
N LEU A 122 -15.23 -13.21 6.06
CA LEU A 122 -16.39 -13.45 6.90
C LEU A 122 -17.19 -14.59 6.28
N ASP A 123 -17.14 -15.77 6.89
CA ASP A 123 -17.85 -16.94 6.40
C ASP A 123 -18.15 -17.91 7.55
N LYS A 124 -18.94 -18.94 7.26
CA LYS A 124 -19.16 -20.04 8.18
C LYS A 124 -17.84 -20.75 8.49
N ALA A 125 -17.53 -20.95 9.76
CA ALA A 125 -16.42 -21.81 10.15
C ALA A 125 -16.71 -23.25 9.68
N GLU A 126 -15.72 -23.83 9.00
CA GLU A 126 -15.67 -25.26 8.67
C GLU A 126 -15.42 -26.10 9.91
#